data_AF-A0A958CQM2-F1
#
_entry.id   AF-A0A958CQM2-F1
#
_cell.length_a   1.000
_cell.length_b   1.000
_cell.length_c   1.000
_cell.angle_alpha   90.00
_cell.angle_beta   90.00
_cell.angle_gamma   90.00
#
_symmetry.space_group_name_H-M   'P 1'
#
loop_
_entity.id
_entity.type
_entity.pdbx_description
1 polymer ?
#
loop_
_entity_poly.entity_id
_entity_poly.type
_entity_poly.pdbx_seq_one_letter_code
_entity_poly.pdbx_strand_id
1 'polypeptide(L)'
;LMFALSPVFTLLFASLLGMKVPGRLGRFGIAVGLAGASLVSLTRGFDSNGPGIGWLLAAMAIPITLAAGNVYRTLDWPKGVSPNVLAFWGHAFSSALFLTLLLMTRGTVPLNEIAPAAGAALAQVLVAGMTFPAFFRLQQKGGPVLLSQIGYVAAAVGLIGATVFLGERYSAMTWLGAGVIVVGIGITIAAQRIDR
;
A
#
# COMPACT_ATOMS: atom_id res chain seq x y z
N LEU A 1 -5.75 7.73 3.14
CA LEU A 1 -6.66 6.74 3.74
C LEU A 1 -6.85 5.46 2.90
N MET A 2 -7.08 5.57 1.58
CA MET A 2 -7.40 4.41 0.71
C MET A 2 -6.43 3.23 0.85
N PHE A 3 -5.11 3.47 0.80
CA PHE A 3 -4.09 2.43 1.01
C PHE A 3 -4.09 1.84 2.43
N ALA A 4 -4.46 2.64 3.44
CA ALA A 4 -4.54 2.20 4.83
C ALA A 4 -5.73 1.26 5.10
N LEU A 5 -6.71 1.19 4.21
CA LEU A 5 -7.80 0.20 4.31
C LEU A 5 -7.41 -1.19 3.78
N SER A 6 -6.31 -1.30 3.02
CA SER A 6 -5.82 -2.57 2.48
C SER A 6 -5.67 -3.69 3.54
N PRO A 7 -5.07 -3.48 4.73
CA PRO A 7 -4.96 -4.55 5.73
C PRO A 7 -6.30 -4.99 6.32
N VAL A 8 -7.31 -4.11 6.35
CA VAL A 8 -8.67 -4.45 6.80
C VAL A 8 -9.35 -5.37 5.80
N PHE A 9 -9.36 -4.99 4.51
CA PHE A 9 -9.91 -5.84 3.45
C PHE A 9 -9.12 -7.14 3.30
N THR A 10 -7.80 -7.10 3.46
CA THR A 10 -6.97 -8.31 3.40
C THR A 10 -7.28 -9.26 4.55
N LEU A 11 -7.45 -8.74 5.76
CA LEU A 11 -7.90 -9.54 6.90
C LEU A 11 -9.29 -10.14 6.66
N LEU A 12 -10.22 -9.35 6.13
CA LEU A 12 -11.56 -9.82 5.78
C LEU A 12 -11.50 -10.97 4.77
N PHE A 13 -10.84 -10.77 3.63
CA PHE A 13 -10.75 -11.78 2.57
C PHE A 13 -9.99 -13.03 3.02
N ALA A 14 -8.89 -12.87 3.76
CA ALA A 14 -8.16 -13.99 4.33
C ALA A 14 -9.03 -14.80 5.31
N SER A 15 -9.85 -14.10 6.13
CA SER A 15 -10.77 -14.76 7.06
C SER A 15 -11.88 -15.52 6.32
N LEU A 16 -12.50 -14.90 5.30
CA LEU A 16 -13.56 -15.51 4.49
C LEU A 16 -13.07 -16.75 3.74
N LEU A 17 -11.79 -16.77 3.35
CA LEU A 17 -11.15 -17.90 2.65
C LEU A 17 -10.48 -18.90 3.60
N GLY A 18 -10.72 -18.80 4.92
CA GLY A 18 -10.24 -19.76 5.91
C GLY A 18 -8.72 -19.77 6.11
N MET A 19 -8.02 -18.70 5.73
CA MET A 19 -6.57 -18.60 5.91
C MET A 19 -6.20 -18.37 7.38
N LYS A 20 -4.96 -18.74 7.76
CA LYS A 20 -4.40 -18.32 9.06
C LYS A 20 -4.28 -16.80 9.09
N VAL A 21 -5.07 -16.16 9.95
CA VAL A 21 -5.06 -14.72 10.20
C VAL A 21 -4.37 -14.39 11.52
N PRO A 22 -3.90 -13.14 11.74
CA PRO A 22 -3.34 -12.73 13.02
C PRO A 22 -4.30 -12.96 14.19
N GLY A 23 -3.76 -13.28 15.37
CA GLY A 23 -4.52 -13.44 16.60
C GLY A 23 -5.25 -12.16 17.04
N ARG A 24 -5.93 -12.22 18.20
CA ARG A 24 -6.69 -11.07 18.74
C ARG A 24 -5.82 -9.82 18.90
N LEU A 25 -4.61 -9.99 19.43
CA LEU A 25 -3.65 -8.88 19.60
C LEU A 25 -3.19 -8.30 18.25
N GLY A 26 -2.96 -9.15 17.24
CA GLY A 26 -2.61 -8.70 15.91
C GLY A 26 -3.73 -7.91 15.23
N ARG A 27 -4.98 -8.36 15.35
CA ARG A 27 -6.16 -7.64 14.86
C ARG A 27 -6.35 -6.30 15.57
N PHE A 28 -6.09 -6.25 16.88
CA PHE A 28 -6.07 -4.99 17.63
C PHE A 28 -5.01 -4.02 17.11
N GLY A 29 -3.79 -4.50 16.87
CA GLY A 29 -2.72 -3.68 16.27
C GLY A 29 -3.11 -3.10 14.90
N ILE A 30 -3.78 -3.88 14.05
CA ILE A 30 -4.30 -3.42 12.75
C ILE A 30 -5.32 -2.30 12.93
N ALA A 31 -6.24 -2.43 13.90
CA ALA A 31 -7.25 -1.42 14.19
C ALA A 31 -6.62 -0.13 14.73
N VAL A 32 -5.64 -0.23 15.63
CA VAL A 32 -4.86 0.91 16.13
C VAL A 32 -4.13 1.61 14.98
N GLY A 33 -3.47 0.85 14.10
CA GLY A 33 -2.80 1.40 12.91
C GLY A 33 -3.77 2.14 11.98
N LEU A 34 -4.97 1.59 11.77
CA LEU A 34 -6.01 2.25 10.99
C LEU A 34 -6.47 3.56 11.63
N ALA A 35 -6.68 3.55 12.95
CA ALA A 35 -7.08 4.74 13.70
C ALA A 35 -6.04 5.87 13.55
N GLY A 36 -4.75 5.53 13.65
CA GLY A 36 -3.66 6.47 13.40
C GLY A 36 -3.65 7.00 11.96
N ALA A 37 -3.82 6.14 10.97
CA ALA A 37 -3.88 6.54 9.56
C ALA A 37 -5.11 7.42 9.23
N SER A 38 -6.25 7.14 9.87
CA SER A 38 -7.44 7.97 9.80
C SER A 38 -7.19 9.34 10.43
N LEU A 39 -6.55 9.39 11.61
CA LEU A 39 -6.19 10.66 12.26
C LEU A 39 -5.26 11.51 11.38
N VAL A 40 -4.23 10.90 10.78
CA VAL A 40 -3.36 11.58 9.79
C VAL A 40 -4.18 12.13 8.62
N SER A 41 -5.09 11.32 8.08
CA SER A 41 -5.92 11.71 6.93
C SER A 41 -6.88 12.85 7.24
N LEU A 42 -7.49 12.86 8.43
CA LEU A 42 -8.48 13.86 8.85
C LEU A 42 -7.81 15.19 9.21
N THR A 43 -6.61 15.15 9.76
CA THR A 43 -5.91 16.35 10.26
C THR A 43 -5.06 17.05 9.20
N ARG A 44 -4.84 16.42 8.04
CA ARG A 44 -4.16 17.04 6.89
C ARG A 44 -4.98 18.11 6.16
N GLY A 45 -6.24 18.31 6.57
CA GLY A 45 -7.14 19.32 6.01
C GLY A 45 -8.20 18.71 5.09
N PHE A 46 -9.38 19.32 5.10
CA PHE A 46 -10.47 19.02 4.18
C PHE A 46 -10.44 20.07 3.07
N ASP A 47 -10.29 19.62 1.83
CA ASP A 47 -10.46 20.49 0.67
C ASP A 47 -11.95 20.49 0.28
N SER A 48 -12.61 21.65 0.37
CA SER A 48 -14.01 21.81 -0.02
C SER A 48 -14.23 21.63 -1.52
N ASN A 49 -13.17 21.76 -2.33
CA ASN A 49 -13.17 21.42 -3.75
C ASN A 49 -12.69 19.98 -4.00
N GLY A 50 -12.65 19.16 -2.94
CA GLY A 50 -12.24 17.77 -3.02
C GLY A 50 -13.14 16.93 -3.94
N PRO A 51 -12.67 15.75 -4.35
CA PRO A 51 -13.41 14.88 -5.25
C PRO A 51 -14.78 14.50 -4.68
N GLY A 52 -15.80 14.56 -5.54
CA GLY A 52 -17.15 14.13 -5.18
C GLY A 52 -17.21 12.67 -4.72
N ILE A 53 -18.26 12.30 -3.97
CA ILE A 53 -18.40 10.98 -3.34
C ILE A 53 -18.22 9.80 -4.31
N GLY A 54 -18.64 9.94 -5.57
CA GLY A 54 -18.46 8.90 -6.59
C GLY A 54 -16.99 8.54 -6.83
N TRP A 55 -16.08 9.52 -6.83
CA TRP A 55 -14.64 9.29 -6.96
C TRP A 55 -14.03 8.70 -5.70
N LEU A 56 -14.54 9.07 -4.52
CA LEU A 56 -14.12 8.46 -3.25
C LEU A 56 -14.53 6.98 -3.19
N LEU A 57 -15.72 6.64 -3.69
CA LEU A 57 -16.18 5.26 -3.83
C LEU A 57 -15.37 4.50 -4.87
N ALA A 58 -15.07 5.11 -6.03
CA ALA A 58 -14.20 4.50 -7.03
C ALA A 58 -12.80 4.21 -6.46
N ALA A 59 -12.27 5.10 -5.60
CA ALA A 59 -11.00 4.90 -4.93
C ALA A 59 -11.00 3.71 -3.95
N MET A 60 -12.16 3.20 -3.50
CA MET A 60 -12.25 1.95 -2.74
C MET A 60 -11.81 0.73 -3.56
N ALA A 61 -11.84 0.80 -4.88
CA ALA A 61 -11.29 -0.26 -5.72
C ALA A 61 -9.80 -0.50 -5.42
N ILE A 62 -9.05 0.52 -4.99
CA ILE A 62 -7.62 0.40 -4.66
C ILE A 62 -7.40 -0.60 -3.51
N PRO A 63 -7.87 -0.37 -2.27
CA PRO A 63 -7.63 -1.32 -1.19
C PRO A 63 -8.26 -2.69 -1.43
N ILE A 64 -9.39 -2.76 -2.14
CA ILE A 64 -10.07 -4.03 -2.46
C ILE A 64 -9.22 -4.87 -3.42
N THR A 65 -8.77 -4.29 -4.53
CA THR A 65 -7.92 -5.01 -5.51
C THR A 65 -6.56 -5.37 -4.93
N LEU A 66 -5.96 -4.49 -4.13
CA LEU A 66 -4.73 -4.79 -3.39
C LEU A 66 -4.93 -5.96 -2.43
N ALA A 67 -6.02 -5.96 -1.65
CA ALA A 67 -6.32 -7.04 -0.73
C ALA A 67 -6.53 -8.38 -1.44
N ALA A 68 -7.32 -8.36 -2.53
CA ALA A 68 -7.54 -9.54 -3.35
C ALA A 68 -6.23 -10.09 -3.93
N GLY A 69 -5.37 -9.22 -4.49
CA GLY A 69 -4.07 -9.62 -5.01
C GLY A 69 -3.10 -10.13 -3.92
N ASN A 70 -3.16 -9.57 -2.72
CA ASN A 70 -2.35 -10.05 -1.58
C ASN A 70 -2.83 -11.44 -1.13
N VAL A 71 -4.13 -11.66 -1.02
CA VAL A 71 -4.68 -12.96 -0.63
C VAL A 71 -4.42 -14.01 -1.71
N TYR A 72 -4.73 -13.72 -2.97
CA TYR A 72 -4.50 -14.63 -4.10
C TYR A 72 -3.04 -15.06 -4.17
N ARG A 73 -2.09 -14.11 -4.17
CA ARG A 73 -0.65 -14.43 -4.22
C ARG A 73 -0.20 -15.32 -3.07
N THR A 74 -0.85 -15.25 -1.91
CA THR A 74 -0.52 -16.10 -0.76
C THR A 74 -1.11 -17.49 -0.91
N LEU A 75 -2.35 -17.61 -1.41
CA LEU A 75 -3.03 -18.89 -1.61
C LEU A 75 -2.37 -19.72 -2.71
N ASP A 76 -2.00 -19.07 -3.80
CA ASP A 76 -1.48 -19.70 -5.01
C ASP A 76 0.00 -19.36 -5.22
N TRP A 77 0.78 -19.26 -4.13
CA TRP A 77 2.21 -19.01 -4.24
C TRP A 77 2.91 -20.25 -4.82
N PRO A 78 3.54 -20.19 -6.02
CA PRO A 78 4.11 -21.38 -6.64
C PRO A 78 5.29 -21.96 -5.84
N LYS A 79 5.29 -23.28 -5.66
CA LYS A 79 6.34 -23.98 -4.90
C LYS A 79 7.70 -23.82 -5.59
N GLY A 80 8.73 -23.51 -4.81
CA GLY A 80 10.12 -23.39 -5.29
C GLY A 80 10.42 -22.14 -6.12
N VAL A 81 9.43 -21.27 -6.38
CA VAL A 81 9.65 -20.04 -7.16
C VAL A 81 10.10 -18.90 -6.25
N SER A 82 11.16 -18.21 -6.67
CA SER A 82 11.70 -17.08 -5.91
C SER A 82 10.74 -15.87 -5.94
N PRO A 83 10.65 -15.08 -4.86
CA PRO A 83 9.88 -13.83 -4.82
C PRO A 83 10.24 -12.85 -5.92
N ASN A 84 11.52 -12.82 -6.32
CA ASN A 84 12.01 -11.91 -7.36
C ASN A 84 11.47 -12.27 -8.74
N VAL A 85 11.34 -13.57 -9.05
CA VAL A 85 10.77 -14.03 -10.32
C VAL A 85 9.30 -13.64 -10.41
N LEU A 86 8.54 -13.82 -9.34
CA LEU A 86 7.13 -13.41 -9.29
C LEU A 86 6.97 -11.89 -9.38
N ALA A 87 7.85 -11.13 -8.72
CA ALA A 87 7.88 -9.67 -8.86
C ALA A 87 8.15 -9.26 -10.31
N PHE A 88 9.20 -9.79 -10.93
CA PHE A 88 9.55 -9.47 -12.31
C PHE A 88 8.38 -9.74 -13.28
N TRP A 89 7.84 -10.96 -13.28
CA TRP A 89 6.79 -11.33 -14.23
C TRP A 89 5.45 -10.64 -13.95
N GLY A 90 5.09 -10.46 -12.67
CA GLY A 90 3.89 -9.71 -12.30
C GLY A 90 3.94 -8.27 -12.82
N HIS A 91 5.09 -7.59 -12.66
CA HIS A 91 5.26 -6.23 -13.16
C HIS A 91 5.44 -6.16 -14.67
N ALA A 92 6.10 -7.11 -15.30
CA ALA A 92 6.20 -7.18 -16.76
C ALA A 92 4.80 -7.31 -17.39
N PHE A 93 3.97 -8.20 -16.85
CA PHE A 93 2.59 -8.38 -17.30
C PHE A 93 1.75 -7.10 -17.08
N SER A 94 1.80 -6.50 -15.88
CA SER A 94 1.10 -5.23 -15.62
C SER A 94 1.58 -4.11 -16.56
N SER A 95 2.89 -4.01 -16.80
CA SER A 95 3.45 -2.98 -17.69
C SER A 95 2.99 -3.17 -19.13
N ALA A 96 2.97 -4.41 -19.62
CA ALA A 96 2.43 -4.74 -20.93
C ALA A 96 0.94 -4.37 -21.03
N LEU A 97 0.13 -4.74 -20.03
CA LEU A 97 -1.29 -4.42 -19.98
C LEU A 97 -1.54 -2.90 -19.99
N PHE A 98 -0.82 -2.14 -19.16
CA PHE A 98 -0.96 -0.69 -19.11
C PHE A 98 -0.45 -0.01 -20.39
N LEU A 99 0.61 -0.52 -21.02
CA LEU A 99 1.07 -0.04 -22.31
C LEU A 99 0.03 -0.31 -23.41
N THR A 100 -0.56 -1.50 -23.44
CA THR A 100 -1.66 -1.82 -24.37
C THR A 100 -2.84 -0.89 -24.16
N LEU A 101 -3.28 -0.68 -22.91
CA LEU A 101 -4.38 0.24 -22.60
C LEU A 101 -4.06 1.68 -23.04
N LEU A 102 -2.83 2.13 -22.82
CA LEU A 102 -2.35 3.44 -23.27
C LEU A 102 -2.44 3.56 -24.80
N LEU A 103 -1.92 2.57 -25.53
CA LEU A 103 -1.96 2.56 -26.99
C LEU A 103 -3.38 2.48 -27.54
N MET A 104 -4.28 1.70 -26.91
CA MET A 104 -5.68 1.62 -27.31
C MET A 104 -6.44 2.93 -27.08
N THR A 105 -6.09 3.70 -26.05
CA THR A 105 -6.82 4.93 -25.67
C THR A 105 -6.23 6.20 -26.26
N ARG A 106 -4.90 6.23 -26.49
CA ARG A 106 -4.17 7.41 -26.99
C ARG A 106 -3.59 7.22 -28.39
N GLY A 107 -3.50 5.99 -28.90
CA GLY A 107 -2.89 5.67 -30.19
C GLY A 107 -1.36 5.81 -30.23
N THR A 108 -0.73 6.29 -29.16
CA THR A 108 0.72 6.55 -29.10
C THR A 108 1.23 6.56 -27.66
N VAL A 109 2.54 6.58 -27.49
CA VAL A 109 3.21 6.85 -26.21
C VAL A 109 3.61 8.34 -26.21
N PRO A 110 3.02 9.19 -25.35
CA PRO A 110 3.23 10.64 -25.37
C PRO A 110 4.55 11.03 -24.70
N LEU A 111 5.68 10.66 -25.31
CA LEU A 111 7.02 10.92 -24.76
C LEU A 111 7.30 12.42 -24.58
N ASN A 112 6.70 13.27 -25.42
CA ASN A 112 6.77 14.72 -25.33
C ASN A 112 6.15 15.28 -24.03
N GLU A 113 5.12 14.64 -23.47
CA GLU A 113 4.51 15.04 -22.20
C GLU A 113 5.40 14.69 -21.00
N ILE A 114 6.21 13.63 -21.13
CA ILE A 114 7.13 13.16 -20.07
C ILE A 114 8.48 13.88 -20.15
N ALA A 115 8.88 14.33 -21.34
CA ALA A 115 10.19 14.94 -21.59
C ALA A 115 10.57 16.07 -20.60
N PRO A 116 9.67 17.00 -20.21
CA PRO A 116 10.00 18.04 -19.24
C PRO A 116 10.40 17.52 -17.84
N ALA A 117 9.93 16.31 -17.49
CA ALA A 117 10.16 15.68 -16.20
C ALA A 117 10.88 14.32 -16.33
N ALA A 118 11.63 14.09 -17.43
CA ALA A 118 12.21 12.78 -17.74
C ALA A 118 13.08 12.22 -16.61
N GLY A 119 13.87 13.06 -15.95
CA GLY A 119 14.68 12.66 -14.80
C GLY A 119 13.84 12.21 -13.61
N ALA A 120 12.76 12.94 -13.28
CA ALA A 120 11.84 12.58 -12.20
C ALA A 120 11.05 11.31 -12.54
N ALA A 121 10.61 11.16 -13.79
CA ALA A 121 9.93 9.95 -14.27
C ALA A 121 10.85 8.73 -14.18
N LEU A 122 12.11 8.85 -14.62
CA LEU A 122 13.10 7.78 -14.49
C LEU A 122 13.37 7.43 -13.02
N ALA A 123 13.56 8.44 -12.16
CA ALA A 123 13.74 8.24 -10.73
C ALA A 123 12.53 7.51 -10.11
N GLN A 124 11.31 7.90 -10.47
CA GLN A 124 10.08 7.24 -10.02
C GLN A 124 10.03 5.76 -10.45
N VAL A 125 10.37 5.46 -11.72
CA VAL A 125 10.42 4.08 -12.22
C VAL A 125 11.44 3.25 -11.44
N LEU A 126 12.65 3.79 -11.23
CA LEU A 126 13.71 3.09 -10.51
C LEU A 126 13.33 2.87 -9.04
N VAL A 127 12.89 3.91 -8.34
CA VAL A 127 12.49 3.83 -6.93
C VAL A 127 11.32 2.88 -6.75
N ALA A 128 10.26 3.00 -7.55
CA ALA A 128 9.12 2.08 -7.49
C ALA A 128 9.55 0.64 -7.77
N GLY A 129 10.35 0.43 -8.82
CA GLY A 129 10.89 -0.89 -9.19
C GLY A 129 11.67 -1.57 -8.07
N MET A 130 12.50 -0.81 -7.34
CA MET A 130 13.29 -1.32 -6.22
C MET A 130 12.45 -1.78 -5.03
N THR A 131 11.21 -1.28 -4.86
CA THR A 131 10.36 -1.69 -3.73
C THR A 131 9.77 -3.09 -3.89
N PHE A 132 9.54 -3.56 -5.11
CA PHE A 132 8.78 -4.79 -5.35
C PHE A 132 9.47 -6.07 -4.86
N PRO A 133 10.79 -6.27 -5.06
CA PRO A 133 11.48 -7.41 -4.46
C PRO A 133 11.34 -7.45 -2.93
N ALA A 134 11.29 -6.29 -2.27
CA ALA A 134 11.05 -6.22 -0.84
C ALA A 134 9.60 -6.59 -0.49
N PHE A 135 8.62 -6.13 -1.27
CA PHE A 135 7.20 -6.44 -1.04
C PHE A 135 6.91 -7.93 -1.17
N PHE A 136 7.39 -8.56 -2.24
CA PHE A 136 7.19 -10.01 -2.43
C PHE A 136 7.89 -10.83 -1.34
N ARG A 137 9.10 -10.44 -0.92
CA ARG A 137 9.79 -11.10 0.21
C ARG A 137 9.06 -10.90 1.54
N LEU A 138 8.55 -9.69 1.80
CA LEU A 138 7.78 -9.40 3.00
C LEU A 138 6.50 -10.24 3.03
N GLN A 139 5.80 -10.34 1.90
CA GLN A 139 4.60 -11.15 1.80
C GLN A 139 4.88 -12.63 1.98
N GLN A 140 5.93 -13.16 1.35
CA GLN A 140 6.32 -14.56 1.49
C GLN A 140 6.61 -14.93 2.95
N LYS A 141 7.26 -14.03 3.71
CA LYS A 141 7.66 -14.29 5.11
C LYS A 141 6.59 -13.92 6.14
N GLY A 142 5.80 -12.89 5.87
CA GLY A 142 4.88 -12.25 6.82
C GLY A 142 3.39 -12.48 6.51
N GLY A 143 3.09 -13.05 5.35
CA GLY A 143 1.72 -13.23 4.87
C GLY A 143 1.08 -11.94 4.34
N PRO A 144 -0.16 -12.03 3.86
CA PRO A 144 -0.82 -10.96 3.13
C PRO A 144 -1.20 -9.80 4.06
N VAL A 145 -1.59 -10.09 5.30
CA VAL A 145 -2.03 -9.06 6.26
C VAL A 145 -0.87 -8.19 6.73
N LEU A 146 0.33 -8.76 6.95
CA LEU A 146 1.51 -7.97 7.32
C LEU A 146 1.95 -7.09 6.14
N LEU A 147 2.01 -7.65 4.93
CA LEU A 147 2.34 -6.87 3.73
C LEU A 147 1.40 -5.67 3.59
N SER A 148 0.11 -5.88 3.80
CA SER A 148 -0.91 -4.84 3.58
C SER A 148 -0.76 -3.64 4.52
N GLN A 149 -0.07 -3.79 5.66
CA GLN A 149 0.23 -2.68 6.57
C GLN A 149 1.29 -1.71 6.04
N ILE A 150 1.91 -1.98 4.89
CA ILE A 150 2.76 -0.99 4.21
C ILE A 150 2.01 0.32 3.96
N GLY A 151 0.69 0.27 3.73
CA GLY A 151 -0.12 1.49 3.58
C GLY A 151 -0.08 2.40 4.82
N TYR A 152 0.05 1.82 6.02
CA TYR A 152 0.25 2.58 7.26
C TYR A 152 1.65 3.19 7.31
N VAL A 153 2.68 2.38 7.01
CA VAL A 153 4.08 2.85 6.96
C VAL A 153 4.23 4.00 5.98
N ALA A 154 3.67 3.86 4.78
CA ALA A 154 3.72 4.87 3.73
C ALA A 154 3.07 6.19 4.17
N ALA A 155 1.99 6.15 4.97
CA ALA A 155 1.37 7.35 5.50
C ALA A 155 2.32 8.10 6.46
N ALA A 156 2.98 7.39 7.38
CA ALA A 156 3.93 7.99 8.32
C ALA A 156 5.22 8.48 7.63
N VAL A 157 5.81 7.66 6.76
CA VAL A 157 7.04 8.02 6.01
C VAL A 157 6.76 9.15 5.02
N GLY A 158 5.60 9.16 4.37
CA GLY A 158 5.18 10.25 3.49
C GLY A 158 5.04 11.58 4.23
N LEU A 159 4.63 11.57 5.49
CA LEU A 159 4.61 12.76 6.35
C LEU A 159 6.02 13.32 6.56
N ILE A 160 6.96 12.46 6.91
CA ILE A 160 8.38 12.82 7.09
C ILE A 160 8.96 13.37 5.79
N GLY A 161 8.73 12.66 4.68
CA GLY A 161 9.22 13.06 3.37
C GLY A 161 8.70 14.43 2.94
N ALA A 162 7.41 14.68 3.10
CA ALA A 162 6.81 15.98 2.78
C ALA A 162 7.36 17.11 3.66
N THR A 163 7.56 16.87 4.97
CA THR A 163 8.14 17.90 5.84
C THR A 163 9.60 18.18 5.52
N VAL A 164 10.41 17.16 5.25
CA VAL A 164 11.86 17.32 5.02
C VAL A 164 12.15 17.87 3.62
N PHE A 165 11.51 17.32 2.58
CA PHE A 165 11.84 17.62 1.20
C PHE A 165 10.93 18.67 0.55
N LEU A 166 9.69 18.81 1.01
CA LEU A 166 8.71 19.76 0.46
C LEU A 166 8.47 20.97 1.37
N GLY A 167 9.07 20.98 2.57
CA GLY A 167 8.90 22.06 3.55
C GLY A 167 7.50 22.13 4.17
N GLU A 168 6.70 21.06 4.05
CA GLU A 168 5.33 21.02 4.57
C GLU A 168 5.31 21.03 6.11
N ARG A 169 4.44 21.85 6.68
CA ARG A 169 4.23 21.95 8.13
C ARG A 169 2.89 21.33 8.50
N TYR A 170 2.93 20.34 9.39
CA TYR A 170 1.75 19.65 9.87
C TYR A 170 1.48 19.94 11.34
N SER A 171 0.20 19.84 11.72
CA SER A 171 -0.23 19.99 13.11
C SER A 171 0.36 18.88 14.00
N ALA A 172 0.45 19.15 15.31
CA ALA A 172 0.85 18.14 16.30
C ALA A 172 -0.07 16.90 16.27
N MET A 173 -1.37 17.08 15.94
CA MET A 173 -2.32 15.97 15.82
C MET A 173 -2.01 15.04 14.64
N THR A 174 -1.49 15.58 13.53
CA THR A 174 -1.05 14.76 12.40
C THR A 174 0.16 13.91 12.78
N TRP A 175 1.11 14.47 13.53
CA TRP A 175 2.25 13.72 14.06
C TRP A 175 1.84 12.68 15.10
N LEU A 176 0.87 12.99 15.95
CA LEU A 176 0.28 12.02 16.88
C LEU A 176 -0.31 10.83 16.12
N GLY A 177 -1.04 11.07 15.02
CA GLY A 177 -1.56 9.99 14.16
C GLY A 177 -0.45 9.10 13.58
N ALA A 178 0.67 9.68 13.17
CA ALA A 178 1.85 8.92 12.74
C ALA A 178 2.45 8.08 13.89
N GLY A 179 2.49 8.62 15.11
CA GLY A 179 2.89 7.86 16.31
C GLY A 179 1.96 6.67 16.59
N VAL A 180 0.65 6.88 16.49
CA VAL A 180 -0.36 5.82 16.66
C VAL A 180 -0.20 4.72 15.59
N ILE A 181 0.11 5.08 14.34
CA ILE A 181 0.47 4.11 13.30
C ILE A 181 1.64 3.22 13.74
N VAL A 182 2.73 3.82 14.22
CA VAL A 182 3.93 3.08 14.64
C VAL A 182 3.60 2.10 15.77
N VAL A 183 2.82 2.54 16.76
CA VAL A 183 2.36 1.68 17.86
C VAL A 183 1.51 0.51 17.34
N GLY A 184 0.54 0.77 16.46
CA GLY A 184 -0.33 -0.28 15.91
C GLY A 184 0.44 -1.34 15.10
N ILE A 185 1.41 -0.92 14.28
CA ILE A 185 2.29 -1.84 13.56
C ILE A 185 3.15 -2.63 14.54
N GLY A 186 3.73 -1.98 15.56
CA GLY A 186 4.54 -2.61 16.59
C GLY A 186 3.77 -3.71 17.33
N ILE A 187 2.52 -3.45 17.73
CA ILE A 187 1.62 -4.44 18.34
C ILE A 187 1.41 -5.62 17.39
N THR A 188 1.16 -5.35 16.10
CA THR A 188 0.90 -6.43 15.14
C THR A 188 2.13 -7.32 14.93
N ILE A 189 3.32 -6.73 14.82
CA ILE A 189 4.58 -7.47 14.69
C ILE A 189 4.86 -8.29 15.95
N ALA A 190 4.64 -7.72 17.14
CA ALA A 190 4.81 -8.42 18.41
C ALA A 190 3.86 -9.62 18.51
N ALA A 191 2.58 -9.45 18.16
CA ALA A 191 1.60 -10.52 18.14
C ALA A 191 2.00 -11.67 17.22
N GLN A 192 2.54 -11.38 16.03
CA GLN A 192 2.99 -12.42 15.10
C GLN A 192 4.15 -13.25 15.62
N ARG A 193 4.98 -12.72 16.52
CA ARG A 193 6.06 -13.50 17.16
C ARG A 193 5.53 -14.45 18.23
N ILE A 194 4.42 -14.10 18.86
CA ILE A 194 3.74 -14.94 19.86
C ILE A 194 2.95 -16.07 19.19
N ASP A 195 2.34 -15.80 18.03
CA ASP A 195 1.50 -16.75 17.28
C ASP A 195 2.28 -17.73 16.38
N ARG A 196 3.63 -17.73 16.45
CA ARG A 196 4.54 -18.61 15.70
C ARG A 196 4.98 -19.79 16.55
#